data_AF-G3X9U6-F1
#
_entry.id   AF-G3X9U6-F1
#
_cell.length_a   1.000
_cell.length_b   1.000
_cell.length_c   1.000
_cell.angle_alpha   90.00
_cell.angle_beta   90.00
_cell.angle_gamma   90.00
#
_symmetry.space_group_name_H-M   'P 1'
#
loop_
_entity.id
_entity.type
_entity.pdbx_description
1 polymer ?
#
loop_
_entity_poly.entity_id
_entity_poly.type
_entity_poly.pdbx_seq_one_letter_code
_entity_poly.pdbx_strand_id
1 'polypeptide(L)'
;MKFIPLYSKVQRPCTSTPMIDSFVRLMNEFTNMPVPPKPRQALGDKIVRDIRPGAAFEPTYIYRLLTVIKSSLSEKGRQEDAEEYLGFILNGLHEEMLSLKKLLSPTHEKHSVS
;
A
#
# COMPACT_ATOMS: atom_id res chain seq x y z
N MET A 1 -6.71 22.43 15.01
CA MET A 1 -6.36 21.39 14.03
C MET A 1 -6.64 20.04 14.67
N LYS A 2 -7.48 19.19 14.06
CA LYS A 2 -7.69 17.83 14.59
C LYS A 2 -6.36 17.07 14.42
N PHE A 3 -5.75 16.65 15.51
CA PHE A 3 -4.49 15.90 15.48
C PHE A 3 -4.73 14.56 14.79
N ILE A 4 -4.03 14.31 13.68
CA ILE A 4 -3.95 12.97 13.11
C ILE A 4 -3.03 12.18 14.06
N PRO A 5 -3.51 11.11 14.71
CA PRO A 5 -2.66 10.34 15.61
C PRO A 5 -1.51 9.73 14.82
N LEU A 6 -0.28 10.07 15.18
CA LEU A 6 0.93 9.46 14.62
C LEU A 6 1.17 8.13 15.34
N TYR A 7 0.60 7.05 14.80
CA TYR A 7 0.84 5.71 15.32
C TYR A 7 2.25 5.23 14.93
N SER A 8 2.93 4.55 15.84
CA SER A 8 4.19 3.85 15.53
C SER A 8 3.94 2.72 14.51
N LYS A 9 4.98 2.34 13.76
CA LYS A 9 4.89 1.30 12.70
C LYS A 9 4.21 0.00 13.15
N VAL A 10 4.35 -0.34 14.43
CA VAL A 10 3.85 -1.60 15.01
C VAL A 10 2.44 -1.48 15.60
N GLN A 11 1.97 -0.26 15.90
CA GLN A 11 0.78 -0.03 16.73
C GLN A 11 -0.40 0.60 15.98
N ARG A 12 -0.33 0.77 14.66
CA ARG A 12 -1.45 1.38 13.92
C ARG A 12 -2.70 0.49 14.01
N PRO A 13 -3.76 0.88 14.74
CA PRO A 13 -4.96 0.07 14.84
C PRO A 13 -5.67 -0.02 13.48
N CYS A 14 -6.54 -1.02 13.30
CA CYS A 14 -7.42 -1.05 12.13
C CYS A 14 -8.35 0.17 12.21
N THR A 15 -8.28 1.05 11.22
CA THR A 15 -9.13 2.24 11.15
C THR A 15 -10.30 2.01 10.19
N SER A 16 -11.11 3.04 9.97
CA SER A 16 -12.14 3.03 8.92
C SER A 16 -11.57 3.07 7.49
N THR A 17 -10.25 2.98 7.32
CA THR A 17 -9.57 2.87 6.02
C THR A 17 -8.68 1.62 5.96
N PRO A 18 -9.29 0.41 5.95
CA PRO A 18 -8.56 -0.87 5.97
C PRO A 18 -7.62 -1.08 4.78
N MET A 19 -7.94 -0.58 3.58
CA MET A 19 -7.06 -0.67 2.40
C MET A 19 -5.77 0.13 2.65
N ILE A 20 -5.92 1.39 3.04
CA ILE A 20 -4.79 2.28 3.33
C ILE A 20 -3.95 1.72 4.47
N ASP A 21 -4.57 1.25 5.56
CA ASP A 21 -3.84 0.71 6.70
C ASP A 21 -2.99 -0.51 6.33
N SER A 22 -3.54 -1.41 5.52
CA SER A 22 -2.85 -2.62 5.07
C SER A 22 -1.71 -2.30 4.11
N PHE A 23 -1.91 -1.34 3.20
CA PHE A 23 -0.86 -0.89 2.27
C PHE A 23 0.26 -0.12 2.98
N VAL A 24 -0.05 0.70 3.98
CA VAL A 24 0.97 1.36 4.80
C VAL A 24 1.83 0.32 5.52
N ARG A 25 1.24 -0.76 6.06
CA ARG A 25 1.99 -1.86 6.66
C ARG A 25 2.88 -2.57 5.64
N LEU A 26 2.34 -2.91 4.48
CA LEU A 26 3.09 -3.52 3.37
C LEU A 26 4.29 -2.65 2.95
N MET A 27 4.07 -1.36 2.71
CA MET A 27 5.13 -0.43 2.29
C MET A 27 6.22 -0.27 3.34
N ASN A 28 5.89 -0.44 4.62
CA ASN A 28 6.87 -0.36 5.71
C ASN A 28 7.79 -1.59 5.82
N GLU A 29 7.49 -2.71 5.16
CA GLU A 29 8.37 -3.87 5.06
C GLU A 29 9.53 -3.63 4.09
N PHE A 30 9.36 -2.73 3.12
CA PHE A 30 10.40 -2.42 2.16
C PHE A 30 11.49 -1.56 2.80
N THR A 31 12.73 -2.05 2.75
CA THR A 31 13.92 -1.30 3.14
C THR A 31 14.51 -0.59 1.93
N ASN A 32 15.14 0.57 2.16
CA ASN A 32 15.92 1.23 1.12
C ASN A 32 17.02 0.30 0.63
N MET A 33 17.15 0.18 -0.69
CA MET A 33 18.24 -0.55 -1.32
C MET A 33 19.58 0.06 -0.90
N PRO A 34 20.57 -0.76 -0.48
CA PRO A 34 21.90 -0.26 -0.19
C PRO A 34 22.49 0.33 -1.47
N VAL A 35 22.89 1.60 -1.42
CA VAL A 35 23.55 2.26 -2.56
C VAL A 35 24.92 1.61 -2.73
N PRO A 36 25.25 1.04 -3.90
CA PRO A 36 26.57 0.51 -4.15
C PRO A 36 27.61 1.62 -3.95
N PRO A 37 28.74 1.37 -3.27
CA PRO A 37 29.83 2.34 -3.20
C PRO A 37 30.24 2.72 -4.63
N LYS A 38 30.55 4.02 -4.83
CA LYS A 38 30.91 4.55 -6.16
C LYS A 38 31.94 3.63 -6.84
N PRO A 39 31.73 3.26 -8.12
CA PRO A 39 32.64 2.36 -8.81
C PRO A 39 34.03 3.00 -8.86
N ARG A 40 35.04 2.33 -8.31
CA ARG A 40 36.43 2.59 -8.73
C ARG A 40 36.50 2.11 -10.17
N GLN A 41 36.86 2.99 -11.09
CA GLN A 41 36.94 2.69 -12.52
C GLN A 41 37.88 1.50 -12.75
N ALA A 42 37.30 0.31 -12.95
CA ALA A 42 37.98 -0.83 -13.54
C ALA A 42 37.25 -1.16 -14.83
N LEU A 43 37.96 -0.94 -15.93
CA LEU A 43 37.54 -1.11 -17.30
C LEU A 43 37.29 -2.60 -17.59
N GLY A 44 36.10 -2.97 -18.08
CA GLY A 44 35.99 -4.17 -18.94
C GLY A 44 34.82 -5.12 -18.72
N ASP A 45 34.22 -5.23 -17.54
CA ASP A 45 33.14 -6.20 -17.34
C ASP A 45 31.76 -5.57 -17.38
N LYS A 46 30.85 -6.20 -18.14
CA LYS A 46 29.42 -5.86 -18.15
C LYS A 46 28.89 -6.08 -16.73
N ILE A 47 28.90 -5.02 -15.93
CA ILE A 47 28.34 -5.01 -14.58
C ILE A 47 26.83 -5.18 -14.72
N VAL A 48 26.36 -6.43 -14.82
CA VAL A 48 25.08 -6.82 -14.25
C VAL A 48 25.22 -6.41 -12.80
N ARG A 49 24.64 -5.26 -12.44
CA ARG A 49 24.63 -4.82 -11.05
C ARG A 49 23.90 -5.93 -10.31
N ASP A 50 24.65 -6.70 -9.53
CA ASP A 50 24.14 -7.75 -8.66
C ASP A 50 23.19 -7.06 -7.67
N ILE A 51 21.91 -6.96 -8.05
CA ILE A 51 20.86 -6.46 -7.18
C ILE A 51 20.85 -7.45 -6.04
N ARG A 52 21.09 -6.96 -4.82
CA ARG A 52 20.96 -7.75 -3.60
C ARG A 52 19.66 -7.34 -2.93
N PRO A 53 18.54 -8.03 -3.21
CA PRO A 53 17.29 -7.76 -2.53
C PRO A 53 17.46 -7.97 -1.03
N GLY A 54 16.61 -7.33 -0.24
CA GLY A 54 16.50 -7.62 1.19
C GLY A 54 15.94 -9.03 1.45
N ALA A 55 15.67 -9.33 2.72
CA ALA A 55 15.00 -10.56 3.10
C ALA A 55 13.63 -10.67 2.42
N ALA A 56 13.31 -11.85 1.91
CA ALA A 56 11.96 -12.14 1.41
C ALA A 56 10.96 -12.08 2.57
N PHE A 57 9.76 -11.61 2.28
CA PHE A 57 8.67 -11.56 3.25
C PHE A 57 7.35 -11.93 2.57
N GLU A 58 6.40 -12.41 3.38
CA GLU A 58 5.05 -12.73 2.93
C GLU A 58 4.12 -11.52 3.16
N PRO A 59 3.31 -11.10 2.18
CA PRO A 59 2.42 -9.94 2.30
C PRO A 59 1.15 -10.27 3.11
N THR A 60 1.32 -10.82 4.32
CA THR A 60 0.24 -11.29 5.19
C THR A 60 -0.81 -10.22 5.51
N TYR A 61 -0.42 -8.94 5.51
CA TYR A 61 -1.33 -7.81 5.70
C TYR A 61 -2.40 -7.72 4.60
N ILE A 62 -2.02 -8.07 3.37
CA ILE A 62 -2.92 -8.05 2.23
C ILE A 62 -3.86 -9.26 2.26
N TYR A 63 -3.36 -10.44 2.65
CA TYR A 63 -4.22 -11.62 2.82
C TYR A 63 -5.30 -11.39 3.89
N ARG A 64 -4.92 -10.78 5.02
CA ARG A 64 -5.87 -10.38 6.07
C ARG A 64 -6.89 -9.35 5.56
N LEU A 65 -6.45 -8.36 4.79
CA LEU A 65 -7.33 -7.36 4.18
C LEU A 65 -8.40 -8.01 3.30
N LEU A 66 -7.99 -8.89 2.38
CA LEU A 66 -8.91 -9.60 1.47
C LEU A 66 -9.95 -10.42 2.23
N THR A 67 -9.55 -11.03 3.36
CA THR A 67 -10.47 -11.72 4.26
C THR A 67 -11.44 -10.75 4.95
N VAL A 68 -10.96 -9.61 5.45
CA VAL A 68 -11.80 -8.62 6.16
C VAL A 68 -12.88 -8.03 5.26
N ILE A 69 -12.53 -7.69 4.02
CA ILE A 69 -13.46 -7.12 3.03
C ILE A 69 -14.28 -8.21 2.31
N LYS A 70 -14.13 -9.47 2.72
CA LYS A 70 -14.84 -10.65 2.17
C LYS A 70 -14.76 -10.71 0.65
N SER A 71 -13.61 -10.38 0.09
CA SER A 71 -13.41 -10.42 -1.36
C SER A 71 -13.37 -11.86 -1.86
N SER A 72 -13.95 -12.10 -3.04
CA SER A 72 -13.78 -13.37 -3.77
C SER A 72 -12.30 -13.67 -4.07
N LEU A 73 -11.46 -12.63 -4.14
CA LEU A 73 -10.01 -12.73 -4.31
C LEU A 73 -9.28 -13.34 -3.10
N SER A 74 -9.99 -13.58 -1.99
CA SER A 74 -9.43 -14.21 -0.78
C SER A 74 -9.55 -15.73 -0.78
N GLU A 75 -10.05 -16.35 -1.85
CA GLU A 75 -10.30 -17.78 -1.90
C GLU A 75 -8.99 -18.56 -1.88
N LYS A 76 -8.78 -19.33 -0.79
CA LYS A 76 -7.49 -19.97 -0.52
C LYS A 76 -7.13 -20.96 -1.62
N GLY A 77 -5.99 -20.71 -2.26
CA GLY A 77 -5.45 -21.58 -3.30
C GLY A 77 -6.03 -21.34 -4.70
N ARG A 78 -6.98 -20.41 -4.85
CA ARG A 78 -7.44 -19.96 -6.17
C ARG A 78 -6.39 -19.04 -6.79
N GLN A 79 -6.11 -19.25 -8.06
CA GLN A 79 -5.32 -18.31 -8.84
C GLN A 79 -6.23 -17.17 -9.28
N GLU A 80 -5.76 -15.94 -9.09
CA GLU A 80 -6.47 -14.73 -9.47
C GLU A 80 -5.93 -14.16 -10.77
N ASP A 81 -6.80 -13.51 -11.54
CA ASP A 81 -6.37 -12.65 -12.62
C ASP A 81 -5.65 -11.42 -12.06
N ALA A 82 -4.46 -11.11 -12.59
CA ALA A 82 -3.62 -10.04 -12.05
C ALA A 82 -4.18 -8.64 -12.34
N GLU A 83 -4.88 -8.47 -13.46
CA GLU A 83 -5.51 -7.20 -13.85
C GLU A 83 -6.72 -6.94 -12.95
N GLU A 84 -7.57 -7.94 -12.76
CA GLU A 84 -8.71 -7.86 -11.84
C GLU A 84 -8.24 -7.53 -10.41
N TYR A 85 -7.22 -8.24 -9.94
CA TYR A 85 -6.65 -8.02 -8.62
C TYR A 85 -6.13 -6.58 -8.45
N LEU A 86 -5.37 -6.08 -9.43
CA LEU A 86 -4.87 -4.72 -9.40
C LEU A 86 -6.01 -3.69 -9.41
N GLY A 87 -7.01 -3.88 -10.28
CA GLY A 87 -8.18 -3.01 -10.36
C GLY A 87 -8.94 -2.92 -9.03
N PHE A 88 -9.15 -4.07 -8.38
CA PHE A 88 -9.77 -4.15 -7.05
C PHE A 88 -9.00 -3.34 -6.00
N ILE A 89 -7.67 -3.51 -5.94
CA ILE A 89 -6.82 -2.80 -5.00
C ILE A 89 -6.87 -1.29 -5.22
N LEU A 90 -6.69 -0.85 -6.47
CA LEU A 90 -6.67 0.57 -6.82
C LEU A 90 -8.00 1.25 -6.52
N ASN A 91 -9.11 0.58 -6.82
CA ASN A 91 -10.44 1.10 -6.53
C ASN A 91 -10.68 1.23 -5.02
N GLY A 92 -10.32 0.22 -4.23
CA GLY A 92 -10.49 0.27 -2.77
C GLY A 92 -9.67 1.39 -2.13
N LEU A 93 -8.42 1.59 -2.57
CA LEU A 93 -7.60 2.72 -2.11
C LEU A 93 -8.21 4.07 -2.51
N HIS A 94 -8.72 4.18 -3.74
CA HIS A 94 -9.35 5.39 -4.25
C HIS A 94 -10.58 5.82 -3.42
N GLU A 95 -11.50 4.88 -3.15
CA GLU A 95 -12.72 5.14 -2.39
C GLU A 95 -12.44 5.61 -0.95
N GLU A 96 -11.45 5.00 -0.29
CA GLU A 96 -11.02 5.43 1.04
C GLU A 96 -10.43 6.84 1.02
N MET A 97 -9.59 7.16 0.03
CA MET A 97 -9.02 8.50 -0.13
C MET A 97 -10.08 9.57 -0.41
N LEU A 98 -11.07 9.27 -1.26
CA LEU A 98 -12.20 10.16 -1.52
C LEU A 98 -13.02 10.42 -0.25
N SER A 99 -13.30 9.36 0.52
CA SER A 99 -14.04 9.45 1.79
C SER A 99 -13.32 10.35 2.81
N LEU A 100 -12.01 10.19 2.94
CA LEU A 100 -11.18 11.05 3.78
C LEU A 100 -11.18 12.51 3.30
N LYS A 101 -11.10 12.74 1.99
CA LYS A 101 -11.14 14.10 1.43
C LYS A 101 -12.44 14.81 1.78
N LYS A 102 -13.59 14.14 1.66
CA LYS A 102 -14.91 14.68 2.04
C LYS A 102 -14.98 15.07 3.53
N LEU A 103 -14.35 14.29 4.41
CA LEU A 103 -14.28 14.58 5.85
C LEU A 103 -13.41 15.79 6.19
N LEU A 104 -12.33 16.03 5.43
CA LEU A 104 -11.36 17.11 5.67
C LEU A 104 -11.79 18.44 5.01
N SER A 105 -12.40 18.37 3.84
CA SER A 105 -13.02 19.50 3.15
C SER A 105 -14.51 19.25 3.01
N PRO A 106 -15.32 19.57 4.04
CA PRO A 106 -16.77 19.65 3.88
C PRO A 106 -17.07 20.87 3.02
N THR A 107 -16.81 20.78 1.71
CA THR A 107 -17.25 21.80 0.78
C THR A 107 -18.77 21.80 0.83
N HIS A 108 -19.29 22.96 1.20
CA HIS A 108 -20.68 23.33 1.32
C HIS A 108 -21.42 22.93 0.03
N GLU A 109 -21.99 21.73 -0.05
CA GLU A 109 -23.04 21.43 -1.02
C GLU A 109 -24.26 22.28 -0.60
N LYS A 110 -24.22 23.57 -0.95
CA LYS A 110 -25.46 24.32 -1.12
C LYS A 110 -26.16 23.62 -2.26
N HIS A 111 -27.18 22.86 -1.90
CA HIS A 111 -28.29 22.53 -2.78
C HIS A 111 -28.74 23.83 -3.47
N SER A 112 -28.25 24.11 -4.67
CA SER A 112 -28.92 25.01 -5.58
C SER A 112 -30.09 24.24 -6.18
N VAL A 113 -31.18 24.19 -5.41
CA VAL A 113 -32.50 23.97 -6.00
C VAL A 113 -32.80 25.25 -6.78
N SER A 114 -32.86 25.13 -8.09
CA SER A 114 -33.56 26.05 -8.99
C SER A 114 -34.22 25.21 -10.08
#